data_AF-A0A4P9WRX2-F1
#
_entry.id   AF-A0A4P9WRX2-F1
#
_cell.length_a   1.000
_cell.length_b   1.000
_cell.length_c   1.000
_cell.angle_alpha   90.00
_cell.angle_beta   90.00
_cell.angle_gamma   90.00
#
_symmetry.space_group_name_H-M   'P 1'
#
loop_
_entity.id
_entity.type
_entity.pdbx_description
1 polymer ?
#
loop_
_entity_poly.entity_id
_entity_poly.type
_entity_poly.pdbx_seq_one_letter_code
_entity_poly.pdbx_strand_id
1 'polypeptide(L)'
;MLRRQNRLRREYLHRKATETTAKQIYDRKQKLKTAIETGAPIPKDIRQAAVKIQKQLAFDEAEAAPTTHVDDEYANAGVRDPKILLTTSRDPSSRLNQFAK
;
A
#
# COMPACT_ATOMS: atom_id res chain seq x y z
N MET A 1 7.98 -6.18 24.11
CA MET A 1 7.74 -4.98 23.27
C MET A 1 8.49 -5.03 21.93
N LEU A 2 9.82 -5.22 21.93
CA LEU A 2 10.66 -5.28 20.70
C LEU A 2 10.21 -6.32 19.66
N ARG A 3 9.81 -7.53 20.10
CA ARG A 3 9.30 -8.58 19.19
C ARG A 3 8.06 -8.14 18.41
N ARG A 4 7.16 -7.37 19.05
CA ARG A 4 5.94 -6.86 18.40
C ARG A 4 6.27 -5.84 17.31
N GLN A 5 7.17 -4.90 17.57
CA GLN A 5 7.60 -3.90 16.58
C GLN A 5 8.30 -4.56 15.39
N ASN A 6 9.19 -5.52 15.64
CA ASN A 6 9.85 -6.27 14.57
C ASN A 6 8.85 -7.07 13.72
N ARG A 7 7.84 -7.68 14.35
CA ARG A 7 6.75 -8.35 13.64
C ARG A 7 5.97 -7.37 12.76
N LEU A 8 5.48 -6.27 13.32
CA LEU A 8 4.70 -5.26 12.59
C LEU A 8 5.49 -4.69 11.40
N ARG A 9 6.78 -4.42 11.58
CA ARG A 9 7.64 -3.94 10.49
C ARG A 9 7.80 -4.98 9.37
N ARG A 10 7.93 -6.26 9.71
CA ARG A 10 8.00 -7.34 8.71
C ARG A 10 6.69 -7.50 7.95
N GLU A 11 5.57 -7.46 8.66
CA GLU A 11 4.23 -7.52 8.06
C GLU A 11 4.00 -6.34 7.10
N TYR A 12 4.44 -5.15 7.48
CA TYR A 12 4.37 -3.97 6.65
C TYR A 12 5.15 -4.12 5.33
N LEU A 13 6.42 -4.54 5.42
CA LEU A 13 7.25 -4.77 4.24
C LEU A 13 6.67 -5.85 3.32
N HIS A 14 6.09 -6.90 3.91
CA HIS A 14 5.41 -7.93 3.15
C HIS A 14 4.19 -7.37 2.41
N ARG A 15 3.33 -6.59 3.08
CA ARG A 15 2.17 -5.94 2.45
C ARG A 15 2.58 -5.03 1.30
N LYS A 16 3.62 -4.21 1.51
CA LYS A 16 4.21 -3.36 0.46
C LYS A 16 4.67 -4.15 -0.77
N ALA A 17 5.33 -5.29 -0.55
CA ALA A 17 5.78 -6.13 -1.64
C ALA A 17 4.60 -6.71 -2.43
N THR A 18 3.56 -7.18 -1.74
CA THR A 18 2.37 -7.75 -2.37
C THR A 18 1.51 -6.73 -3.11
N GLU A 19 1.53 -5.45 -2.70
CA GLU A 19 0.74 -4.38 -3.32
C GLU A 19 1.00 -4.24 -4.82
N THR A 20 2.27 -4.28 -5.24
CA THR A 20 2.62 -4.17 -6.67
C THR A 20 2.00 -5.28 -7.51
N THR A 21 2.04 -6.53 -7.00
CA THR A 21 1.43 -7.68 -7.66
C THR A 21 -0.10 -7.60 -7.65
N ALA A 22 -0.69 -7.15 -6.54
CA ALA A 22 -2.12 -6.97 -6.40
C ALA A 22 -2.64 -5.88 -7.35
N LYS A 23 -1.92 -4.77 -7.50
CA LYS A 23 -2.24 -3.69 -8.45
C LYS A 23 -2.24 -4.19 -9.89
N GLN A 24 -1.24 -4.96 -10.30
CA GLN A 24 -1.21 -5.56 -11.64
C GLN A 24 -2.39 -6.52 -11.88
N ILE A 25 -2.78 -7.30 -10.87
CA ILE A 25 -3.94 -8.19 -10.95
C ILE A 25 -5.22 -7.36 -11.07
N TYR A 26 -5.38 -6.31 -10.26
CA TYR A 26 -6.51 -5.40 -10.31
C TYR A 26 -6.65 -4.73 -11.69
N ASP A 27 -5.56 -4.20 -12.25
CA ASP A 27 -5.55 -3.57 -13.57
C ASP A 27 -5.97 -4.56 -14.67
N ARG A 28 -5.56 -5.83 -14.56
CA ARG A 28 -6.00 -6.90 -15.49
C ARG A 28 -7.48 -7.22 -15.33
N LYS A 29 -8.00 -7.29 -14.08
CA LYS A 29 -9.43 -7.48 -13.80
C LYS A 29 -10.26 -6.33 -14.39
N GLN A 30 -9.84 -5.08 -14.20
CA GLN A 30 -10.52 -3.90 -14.73
C GLN A 30 -10.55 -3.88 -16.27
N LYS A 31 -9.44 -4.24 -16.93
CA LYS A 31 -9.40 -4.39 -18.39
C LYS A 31 -10.36 -5.48 -18.89
N LEU A 32 -10.52 -6.58 -18.15
CA LEU A 32 -11.48 -7.62 -18.51
C LEU A 32 -12.93 -7.13 -18.31
N LYS A 33 -13.21 -6.45 -17.19
CA LYS A 33 -14.52 -5.89 -16.89
C LYS A 33 -14.97 -4.89 -17.97
N THR A 34 -14.10 -3.93 -18.29
CA THR A 34 -14.35 -2.93 -19.35
C THR A 34 -14.54 -3.56 -20.73
N ALA A 35 -13.80 -4.63 -21.06
CA ALA A 35 -14.00 -5.37 -22.32
C ALA A 35 -15.35 -6.09 -22.37
N ILE A 36 -15.82 -6.65 -21.24
CA ILE A 36 -17.15 -7.28 -21.14
C ILE A 36 -18.26 -6.23 -21.27
N GLU A 37 -18.13 -5.09 -20.61
CA GLU A 37 -19.12 -4.00 -20.64
C GLU A 37 -19.24 -3.35 -22.03
N THR A 38 -18.12 -3.15 -22.72
CA THR A 38 -18.08 -2.52 -24.04
C THR A 38 -18.31 -3.49 -25.20
N GLY A 39 -18.26 -4.81 -24.96
CA GLY A 39 -18.31 -5.83 -25.99
C GLY A 39 -17.07 -5.85 -26.91
N ALA A 40 -15.99 -5.18 -26.52
CA ALA A 40 -14.75 -5.08 -27.29
C ALA A 40 -13.93 -6.39 -27.21
N PRO A 41 -13.10 -6.70 -28.24
CA PRO A 41 -12.28 -7.90 -28.21
C PRO A 41 -11.24 -7.87 -27.07
N ILE A 42 -11.18 -8.95 -26.30
CA ILE A 42 -10.26 -9.07 -25.16
C ILE A 42 -8.79 -8.97 -25.62
N PRO A 43 -7.96 -8.12 -24.97
CA PRO A 43 -6.53 -8.00 -25.26
C PRO A 43 -5.79 -9.34 -25.21
N LYS A 44 -4.83 -9.53 -26.13
CA LYS A 44 -4.10 -10.79 -26.31
C LYS A 44 -3.39 -11.24 -25.03
N ASP A 45 -2.84 -10.30 -24.26
CA ASP A 45 -2.09 -10.55 -23.03
C ASP A 45 -2.96 -11.16 -21.90
N ILE A 46 -4.27 -10.88 -21.92
CA ILE A 46 -5.23 -11.34 -20.89
C ILE A 46 -5.97 -12.59 -21.37
N ARG A 47 -6.05 -12.83 -22.69
CA ARG A 47 -6.88 -13.87 -23.30
C ARG A 47 -6.63 -15.28 -22.76
N GLN A 48 -5.37 -15.66 -22.52
CA GLN A 48 -5.04 -16.99 -21.96
C GLN A 48 -5.41 -17.12 -20.47
N ALA A 49 -5.30 -16.03 -19.71
CA ALA A 49 -5.64 -15.98 -18.29
C ALA A 49 -7.11 -15.64 -18.02
N ALA A 50 -7.86 -15.25 -19.05
CA ALA A 50 -9.22 -14.71 -18.96
C ALA A 50 -10.17 -15.65 -18.21
N VAL A 51 -10.12 -16.96 -18.47
CA VAL A 51 -10.97 -17.95 -17.80
C VAL A 51 -10.70 -18.03 -16.30
N LYS A 52 -9.43 -17.90 -15.89
CA LYS A 52 -9.05 -17.90 -14.47
C LYS A 52 -9.47 -16.59 -13.79
N ILE A 53 -9.22 -15.46 -14.46
CA ILE A 53 -9.58 -14.13 -13.96
C ILE A 53 -11.10 -13.99 -13.85
N GLN A 54 -11.88 -14.51 -14.81
CA GLN A 54 -13.34 -14.47 -14.78
C GLN A 54 -13.91 -15.23 -13.58
N LYS A 55 -13.35 -16.40 -13.25
CA LYS A 55 -13.76 -17.15 -12.04
C LYS A 55 -13.46 -16.38 -10.76
N GLN A 56 -12.34 -15.65 -10.71
CA GLN A 56 -11.98 -14.81 -9.57
C GLN A 56 -12.84 -13.55 -9.50
N LEU A 57 -13.15 -12.95 -10.65
CA LEU A 57 -13.94 -11.74 -10.77
C LEU A 57 -15.31 -11.89 -10.11
N ALA A 58 -15.95 -13.06 -10.26
CA ALA A 58 -17.24 -13.37 -9.64
C ALA A 58 -17.24 -13.27 -8.10
N PHE A 59 -16.08 -13.43 -7.45
CA PHE A 59 -15.94 -13.27 -6.00
C PHE A 59 -15.49 -11.85 -5.59
N ASP A 60 -14.92 -11.09 -6.52
CA ASP A 60 -14.26 -9.81 -6.28
C ASP A 60 -15.04 -8.61 -6.87
N GLU A 61 -16.32 -8.79 -7.26
CA GLU A 61 -17.12 -7.73 -7.92
C GLU A 61 -17.31 -6.47 -7.06
N ALA A 62 -17.23 -6.62 -5.73
CA ALA A 62 -17.32 -5.54 -4.75
C ALA A 62 -15.95 -4.98 -4.31
N GLU A 63 -14.84 -5.45 -4.89
CA GLU A 63 -13.49 -5.05 -4.48
C GLU A 63 -13.21 -3.59 -4.90
N ALA A 64 -13.11 -2.70 -3.92
CA ALA A 64 -12.69 -1.32 -4.13
C ALA A 64 -11.24 -1.27 -4.66
N ALA A 65 -10.83 -0.13 -5.24
CA ALA A 65 -9.46 0.05 -5.70
C ALA A 65 -8.44 -0.34 -4.61
N PRO A 66 -7.35 -1.05 -4.97
CA PRO A 66 -6.37 -1.51 -3.99
C PRO A 66 -5.85 -0.31 -3.20
N THR A 67 -5.81 -0.45 -1.88
CA THR A 67 -5.31 0.61 -1.01
C THR A 67 -3.85 0.87 -1.34
N THR A 68 -3.54 2.13 -1.61
CA THR A 68 -2.16 2.55 -1.84
C THR A 68 -1.44 2.65 -0.52
N HIS A 69 -0.22 2.16 -0.45
CA HIS A 69 0.65 2.30 0.72
C HIS A 69 1.09 3.76 0.99
N VAL A 70 0.79 4.68 0.07
CA VAL A 70 1.05 6.12 0.29
C VAL A 70 0.37 6.54 1.60
N ASP A 71 1.16 7.07 2.54
CA ASP A 71 0.76 7.56 3.86
C ASP A 71 0.24 6.52 4.87
N ASP A 72 0.49 5.21 4.68
CA ASP A 72 0.08 4.18 5.65
C ASP A 72 0.75 4.35 7.03
N GLU A 73 2.02 4.81 7.09
CA GLU A 73 2.66 5.12 8.39
C GLU A 73 1.95 6.24 9.16
N TYR A 74 1.27 7.13 8.44
CA TYR A 74 0.56 8.29 8.97
C TYR A 74 -0.95 8.14 8.88
N ALA A 75 -1.48 6.95 8.58
CA ALA A 75 -2.92 6.73 8.41
C ALA A 75 -3.75 7.08 9.66
N ASN A 76 -3.13 7.02 10.85
CA ASN A 76 -3.75 7.39 12.12
C ASN A 76 -3.42 8.84 12.55
N ALA A 77 -2.89 9.67 11.65
CA ALA A 77 -2.70 11.09 11.92
C ALA A 77 -4.04 11.74 12.28
N GLY A 78 -4.05 12.59 13.30
CA GLY A 78 -5.26 13.24 13.80
C GLY A 78 -6.04 12.47 14.87
N VAL A 79 -5.75 11.18 15.10
CA VAL A 79 -6.36 10.42 16.21
C VAL A 79 -5.70 10.78 17.56
N ARG A 80 -4.40 11.07 17.53
CA ARG A 80 -3.61 11.38 18.72
C ARG A 80 -2.58 12.46 18.42
N ASP A 81 -2.42 13.38 19.36
CA ASP A 81 -1.38 14.41 19.27
C ASP A 81 0.03 13.79 19.26
N PRO A 82 0.88 14.15 18.28
CA PRO A 82 2.23 13.64 18.19
C PRO A 82 3.10 14.19 19.33
N LYS A 83 3.90 13.31 19.96
CA LYS A 83 4.91 13.69 20.96
C LYS A 83 6.29 13.56 20.33
N ILE A 84 6.87 14.70 19.95
CA ILE A 84 8.15 14.76 19.25
C ILE A 84 9.23 15.15 20.25
N LEU A 85 10.36 14.43 20.23
CA LEU A 85 11.56 14.77 21.00
C LEU A 85 12.63 15.27 20.03
N LEU A 86 13.11 16.48 20.25
CA LEU A 86 14.27 17.04 19.55
C LEU A 86 15.53 16.72 20.38
N THR A 87 16.52 16.08 19.78
CA THR A 87 17.82 15.80 20.42
C THR A 87 18.97 16.34 19.58
N THR A 88 20.02 16.79 20.25
CA THR A 88 21.28 17.20 19.61
C THR A 88 22.28 16.03 19.54
N SER A 89 23.49 16.29 19.03
CA SER A 89 24.63 15.37 19.13
C SER A 89 25.08 15.17 20.59
N ARG A 90 26.02 14.23 20.81
CA ARG A 90 26.55 13.87 22.14
C ARG A 90 27.19 15.07 22.87
N ASP A 91 28.00 15.86 22.17
CA ASP A 91 28.67 17.06 22.69
C ASP A 91 28.32 18.28 21.80
N PRO A 92 27.16 18.92 22.02
CA PRO A 92 26.69 20.03 21.20
C PRO A 92 27.35 21.36 21.57
N SER A 93 27.46 22.26 20.60
CA SER A 93 27.85 23.65 20.88
C SER A 93 26.74 24.40 21.60
N SER A 94 27.09 25.49 22.31
CA SER A 94 26.11 26.37 22.96
C SER A 94 25.07 26.92 21.98
N ARG A 95 25.49 27.25 20.75
CA ARG A 95 24.59 27.69 19.67
C ARG A 95 23.63 26.59 19.23
N LEU A 96 24.09 25.34 19.15
CA LEU A 96 23.24 24.21 18.78
C LEU A 96 22.20 23.89 19.86
N ASN A 97 22.56 24.04 21.14
CA ASN A 97 21.61 23.92 22.24
C ASN A 97 20.55 25.02 22.24
N GLN A 98 20.92 26.24 21.87
CA GLN A 98 19.95 27.33 21.69
C GLN A 98 19.02 27.09 20.50
N PHE A 99 19.54 26.51 19.41
CA PHE A 99 18.74 26.15 18.24
C PHE A 99 17.74 25.02 18.52
N ALA A 100 18.12 24.05 19.35
CA ALA A 100 17.24 22.92 19.69
C ALA A 100 16.15 23.27 20.71
N LYS A 101 16.21 24.45 21.32
CA LYS A 101 15.26 24.96 22.31
C LYS A 101 14.15 25.75 21.61
#